data_AF-A0A9Y4JQX9-F1
#
_entry.id   AF-A0A9Y4JQX9-F1
#
_cell.length_a   1.000
_cell.length_b   1.000
_cell.length_c   1.000
_cell.angle_alpha   90.00
_cell.angle_beta   90.00
_cell.angle_gamma   90.00
#
_symmetry.space_group_name_H-M   'P 1'
#
loop_
_entity.id
_entity.type
_entity.pdbx_description
1 polymer ?
#
loop_
_entity_poly.entity_id
_entity_poly.type
_entity_poly.pdbx_seq_one_letter_code
_entity_poly.pdbx_strand_id
1 'polypeptide(L)'
;MPPQPPPQSAQPQVRKNILKFLRSFPGIVRILQIVFGAGLWVTIAANKYEGSIHFVLFVAVLFWLLTLALFFLTLLDKQDLVPLLGGDRWLSTNLAHDVAAAVLYLPAIGVMIYKTDRNSYCNLELYKHLCLYKVYLAAAVFACLCCLAYLLSVTYGACRKCRGEQTVI
;
A
#
# COMPACT_ATOMS: atom_id res chain seq x y z
N MET A 1 29.39 -47.11 2.29
CA MET A 1 29.01 -45.68 2.36
C MET A 1 27.51 -45.63 2.59
N PRO A 2 27.01 -45.10 3.71
CA PRO A 2 25.57 -45.03 3.93
C PRO A 2 24.94 -44.04 2.92
N PRO A 3 23.71 -44.29 2.43
CA PRO A 3 23.05 -43.39 1.50
C PRO A 3 22.73 -42.07 2.18
N GLN A 4 22.99 -40.94 1.52
CA GLN A 4 22.49 -39.65 1.99
C GLN A 4 20.95 -39.67 1.99
N PRO A 5 20.27 -39.22 3.07
CA PRO A 5 18.83 -39.11 3.06
C PRO A 5 18.38 -38.09 2.00
N PRO A 6 17.26 -38.32 1.32
CA PRO A 6 16.72 -37.38 0.34
C PRO A 6 16.42 -36.03 1.00
N PRO A 7 16.52 -34.90 0.27
CA PRO A 7 16.24 -33.59 0.84
C PRO A 7 14.77 -33.53 1.29
N GLN A 8 14.57 -33.54 2.61
CA GLN A 8 13.25 -33.42 3.22
C GLN A 8 12.66 -32.05 2.89
N SER A 9 11.72 -32.05 1.95
CA SER A 9 10.58 -31.13 1.80
C SER A 9 10.78 -29.70 2.34
N ALA A 10 11.34 -28.79 1.53
CA ALA A 10 11.37 -27.35 1.84
C ALA A 10 9.97 -26.69 1.73
N GLN A 11 9.05 -27.27 0.97
CA GLN A 11 7.73 -26.70 0.68
C GLN A 11 6.79 -26.48 1.90
N PRO A 12 6.68 -27.39 2.90
CA PRO A 12 5.80 -27.20 4.04
C PRO A 12 6.24 -26.05 4.95
N GLN A 13 7.54 -25.77 5.00
CA GLN A 13 8.14 -24.78 5.90
C GLN A 13 8.02 -23.36 5.32
N VAL A 14 8.25 -23.20 4.01
CA VAL A 14 8.00 -21.94 3.28
C VAL A 14 6.52 -21.54 3.38
N ARG A 15 5.59 -22.48 3.19
CA ARG A 15 4.14 -22.20 3.28
C ARG A 15 3.72 -21.76 4.68
N LYS A 16 4.30 -22.34 5.74
CA LYS A 16 4.07 -21.93 7.14
C LYS A 16 4.58 -20.51 7.41
N ASN A 17 5.76 -20.15 6.89
CA ASN A 17 6.33 -18.82 7.05
C ASN A 17 5.49 -17.75 6.33
N ILE A 18 5.02 -18.05 5.11
CA ILE A 18 4.09 -17.20 4.36
C ILE A 18 2.79 -16.97 5.15
N LEU A 19 2.16 -18.03 5.64
CA LEU A 19 0.93 -17.92 6.44
C LEU A 19 1.15 -17.12 7.73
N LYS A 20 2.31 -17.30 8.38
CA LYS A 20 2.70 -16.53 9.56
C LYS A 20 2.86 -15.04 9.25
N PHE A 21 3.50 -14.71 8.12
CA PHE A 21 3.64 -13.33 7.67
C PHE A 21 2.29 -12.69 7.31
N LEU A 22 1.43 -13.39 6.57
CA LEU A 22 0.09 -12.91 6.23
C LEU A 22 -0.79 -12.65 7.46
N ARG A 23 -0.56 -13.39 8.55
CA ARG A 23 -1.24 -13.19 9.84
C ARG A 23 -0.54 -12.17 10.75
N SER A 24 0.68 -11.77 10.41
CA SER A 24 1.43 -10.78 11.19
C SER A 24 0.83 -9.39 11.00
N PHE A 25 0.95 -8.54 12.02
CA PHE A 25 0.54 -7.14 11.93
C PHE A 25 1.10 -6.39 10.71
N PRO A 26 2.43 -6.42 10.42
CA PRO A 26 2.97 -5.73 9.24
C PRO A 26 2.45 -6.31 7.92
N GLY A 27 2.24 -7.63 7.85
CA GLY A 27 1.63 -8.27 6.68
C GLY A 27 0.18 -7.82 6.45
N ILE A 28 -0.63 -7.74 7.50
CA ILE A 28 -2.02 -7.26 7.43
C ILE A 28 -2.06 -5.80 6.97
N VAL A 29 -1.22 -4.93 7.55
CA VAL A 29 -1.16 -3.51 7.17
C VAL A 29 -0.76 -3.36 5.70
N ARG A 30 0.20 -4.15 5.20
CA ARG A 30 0.57 -4.17 3.77
C ARG A 30 -0.59 -4.60 2.87
N ILE A 31 -1.35 -5.62 3.26
CA ILE A 31 -2.55 -6.05 2.52
C ILE A 31 -3.58 -4.92 2.47
N LEU A 32 -3.82 -4.23 3.58
CA LEU A 32 -4.74 -3.08 3.62
C LEU A 32 -4.29 -1.96 2.68
N GLN A 33 -2.99 -1.63 2.64
CA GLN A 33 -2.45 -0.65 1.70
C GLN A 33 -2.70 -1.05 0.25
N ILE A 34 -2.52 -2.34 -0.10
CA ILE A 34 -2.77 -2.85 -1.45
C ILE A 34 -4.26 -2.78 -1.81
N VAL A 35 -5.14 -3.19 -0.90
CA VAL A 35 -6.60 -3.20 -1.13
C VAL A 35 -7.14 -1.78 -1.26
N PHE A 36 -6.78 -0.87 -0.34
CA PHE A 36 -7.24 0.52 -0.40
C PHE A 36 -6.61 1.29 -1.56
N GLY A 37 -5.33 1.03 -1.87
CA GLY A 37 -4.67 1.60 -3.03
C GLY A 37 -5.33 1.16 -4.35
N ALA A 38 -5.67 -0.13 -4.47
CA ALA A 38 -6.43 -0.65 -5.60
C ALA A 38 -7.81 0.01 -5.72
N GLY A 39 -8.56 0.08 -4.61
CA GLY A 39 -9.84 0.77 -4.55
C GLY A 39 -9.74 2.22 -5.03
N LEU A 40 -8.71 2.96 -4.60
CA LEU A 40 -8.48 4.34 -5.02
C LEU A 40 -8.24 4.46 -6.53
N TRP A 41 -7.20 3.80 -7.06
CA TRP A 41 -6.82 4.03 -8.44
C TRP A 41 -7.83 3.45 -9.42
N VAL A 42 -8.48 2.32 -9.09
CA VAL A 42 -9.56 1.73 -9.92
C VAL A 42 -10.76 2.65 -9.96
N THR A 43 -11.16 3.24 -8.82
CA THR A 43 -12.28 4.19 -8.76
C THR A 43 -12.03 5.39 -9.67
N ILE A 44 -10.80 5.91 -9.67
CA ILE A 44 -10.42 7.04 -10.52
C ILE A 44 -10.33 6.61 -11.99
N ALA A 45 -9.63 5.51 -12.29
CA ALA A 45 -9.37 5.05 -13.64
C ALA A 45 -10.62 4.56 -14.39
N ALA A 46 -11.64 4.09 -13.67
CA ALA A 46 -12.91 3.69 -14.26
C ALA A 46 -13.76 4.87 -14.77
N ASN A 47 -13.35 6.11 -14.49
CA ASN A 47 -14.09 7.32 -14.83
C ASN A 47 -13.22 8.26 -15.67
N LYS A 48 -13.84 9.14 -16.47
CA LYS A 48 -13.10 10.19 -17.18
C LYS A 48 -12.65 11.22 -16.15
N TYR A 49 -11.33 11.39 -15.99
CA TYR A 49 -10.74 12.35 -15.07
C TYR A 49 -9.86 13.36 -15.80
N GLU A 50 -9.78 14.58 -15.27
CA GLU A 50 -9.02 15.68 -15.87
C GLU A 50 -8.36 16.55 -14.78
N GLY A 51 -7.26 17.21 -15.16
CA GLY A 51 -6.54 18.17 -14.32
C GLY A 51 -5.82 17.53 -13.15
N SER A 52 -6.00 18.06 -11.94
CA SER A 52 -5.28 17.63 -10.73
C SER A 52 -5.49 16.15 -10.34
N ILE A 53 -6.48 15.46 -10.91
CA ILE A 53 -6.69 14.02 -10.68
C ILE A 53 -5.54 13.17 -11.27
N HIS A 54 -4.83 13.65 -12.30
CA HIS A 54 -3.65 12.96 -12.82
C HIS A 54 -2.56 12.79 -11.76
N PHE A 55 -2.37 13.81 -10.90
CA PHE A 55 -1.44 13.72 -9.77
C PHE A 55 -1.90 12.66 -8.76
N VAL A 56 -3.18 12.64 -8.40
CA VAL A 56 -3.74 11.63 -7.48
C VAL A 56 -3.54 10.22 -8.01
N LEU A 57 -3.82 10.01 -9.30
CA LEU A 57 -3.66 8.70 -9.93
C LEU A 57 -2.18 8.29 -10.00
N PHE A 58 -1.28 9.22 -10.33
CA PHE A 58 0.16 8.97 -10.31
C PHE A 58 0.63 8.50 -8.93
N VAL A 59 0.28 9.23 -7.87
CA VAL A 59 0.61 8.85 -6.48
C VAL A 59 0.02 7.48 -6.16
N ALA A 60 -1.27 7.28 -6.46
CA ALA A 60 -1.96 6.03 -6.14
C ALA A 60 -1.35 4.81 -6.83
N VAL A 61 -1.12 4.88 -8.15
CA VAL A 61 -0.57 3.75 -8.92
C VAL A 61 0.90 3.50 -8.59
N LEU A 62 1.72 4.54 -8.48
CA LEU A 62 3.14 4.41 -8.16
C LEU A 62 3.34 3.71 -6.81
N PHE A 63 2.71 4.21 -5.75
CA PHE A 63 2.86 3.63 -4.42
C PHE A 63 2.16 2.28 -4.30
N TRP A 64 1.07 2.03 -5.02
CA TRP A 64 0.45 0.71 -5.08
C TRP A 64 1.38 -0.34 -5.70
N LEU A 65 1.99 -0.04 -6.85
CA LEU A 65 2.95 -0.94 -7.52
C LEU A 65 4.19 -1.19 -6.66
N LEU A 66 4.74 -0.14 -6.05
CA LEU A 66 5.88 -0.26 -5.15
C LEU A 66 5.53 -1.10 -3.91
N THR A 67 4.38 -0.87 -3.28
CA THR A 67 3.90 -1.68 -2.14
C THR A 67 3.70 -3.14 -2.55
N LEU A 68 3.16 -3.38 -3.74
CA LEU A 68 2.98 -4.73 -4.28
C LEU A 68 4.33 -5.43 -4.48
N ALA A 69 5.32 -4.72 -5.04
CA ALA A 69 6.67 -5.24 -5.22
C ALA A 69 7.35 -5.56 -3.87
N LEU A 70 7.31 -4.63 -2.90
CA LEU A 70 7.84 -4.84 -1.56
C LEU A 70 7.15 -6.01 -0.86
N PHE A 71 5.84 -6.14 -1.02
CA PHE A 71 5.06 -7.23 -0.46
C PHE A 71 5.51 -8.58 -1.03
N PHE A 72 5.62 -8.73 -2.36
CA PHE A 72 6.07 -9.99 -2.97
C PHE A 72 7.52 -10.33 -2.64
N LEU A 73 8.41 -9.34 -2.61
CA LEU A 73 9.81 -9.56 -2.23
C LEU A 73 9.94 -10.04 -0.78
N THR A 74 9.14 -9.48 0.13
CA THR A 74 9.06 -9.93 1.53
C THR A 74 8.42 -11.33 1.64
N LEU A 75 7.36 -11.59 0.87
CA LEU A 75 6.63 -12.86 0.89
C LEU A 75 7.47 -14.03 0.37
N LEU A 76 8.29 -13.79 -0.65
CA LEU A 76 9.15 -14.79 -1.28
C LEU A 76 10.53 -14.91 -0.59
N ASP A 77 10.76 -14.17 0.49
CA ASP A 77 12.04 -14.10 1.21
C ASP A 77 13.21 -13.74 0.27
N LYS A 78 12.94 -12.86 -0.72
CA LYS A 78 13.89 -12.43 -1.76
C LYS A 78 14.39 -11.00 -1.53
N GLN A 79 14.39 -10.56 -0.29
CA GLN A 79 14.87 -9.23 0.11
C GLN A 79 16.35 -9.01 -0.25
N ASP A 80 17.18 -10.06 -0.23
CA ASP A 80 18.62 -9.97 -0.54
C ASP A 80 18.94 -9.84 -2.03
N LEU A 81 17.96 -10.06 -2.92
CA LEU A 81 18.16 -9.88 -4.35
C LEU A 81 18.25 -8.40 -4.77
N VAL A 82 17.94 -7.46 -3.87
CA VAL A 82 18.02 -6.03 -4.14
C VAL A 82 19.35 -5.48 -3.64
N PRO A 83 20.38 -5.33 -4.50
CA PRO A 83 21.76 -5.13 -4.08
C PRO A 83 22.03 -3.82 -3.31
N LEU A 84 21.15 -2.82 -3.41
CA LEU A 84 21.31 -1.51 -2.74
C LEU A 84 20.36 -1.29 -1.55
N LEU A 85 19.22 -1.98 -1.53
CA LEU A 85 18.10 -1.72 -0.61
C LEU A 85 17.64 -2.96 0.17
N GLY A 86 18.24 -4.12 -0.12
CA GLY A 86 17.96 -5.42 0.48
C GLY A 86 18.70 -5.70 1.79
N GLY A 87 18.54 -6.92 2.30
CA GLY A 87 19.16 -7.41 3.53
C GLY A 87 18.87 -6.53 4.75
N ASP A 88 19.92 -6.13 5.47
CA ASP A 88 19.83 -5.35 6.71
C ASP A 88 19.15 -3.98 6.54
N ARG A 89 19.09 -3.46 5.31
CA ARG A 89 18.45 -2.18 5.00
C ARG A 89 16.96 -2.32 4.66
N TRP A 90 16.44 -3.54 4.55
CA TRP A 90 15.08 -3.81 4.09
C TRP A 90 14.00 -3.10 4.93
N LEU A 91 14.14 -3.12 6.26
CA LEU A 91 13.25 -2.39 7.15
C LEU A 91 13.28 -0.87 6.89
N SER A 92 14.47 -0.30 6.67
CA SER A 92 14.62 1.13 6.39
C SER A 92 14.07 1.50 5.01
N THR A 93 14.20 0.63 4.02
CA THR A 93 13.60 0.78 2.68
C THR A 93 12.07 0.81 2.78
N ASN A 94 11.48 -0.14 3.52
CA ASN A 94 10.04 -0.17 3.75
C ASN A 94 9.54 1.08 4.47
N LEU A 95 10.27 1.52 5.51
CA LEU A 95 9.92 2.73 6.24
C LEU A 95 10.03 3.99 5.36
N ALA A 96 11.09 4.13 4.57
CA ALA A 96 11.26 5.27 3.66
C ALA A 96 10.15 5.32 2.62
N HIS A 97 9.77 4.17 2.06
CA HIS A 97 8.62 4.03 1.17
C HIS A 97 7.32 4.46 1.85
N ASP A 98 7.04 3.99 3.07
CA ASP A 98 5.81 4.32 3.79
C ASP A 98 5.73 5.81 4.17
N VAL A 99 6.87 6.43 4.53
CA VAL A 99 6.96 7.88 4.78
C VAL A 99 6.71 8.66 3.51
N ALA A 100 7.37 8.30 2.40
CA ALA A 100 7.18 8.96 1.12
C ALA A 100 5.72 8.85 0.64
N ALA A 101 5.10 7.67 0.83
CA ALA A 101 3.70 7.44 0.54
C ALA A 101 2.82 8.36 1.39
N ALA A 102 2.98 8.36 2.71
CA ALA A 102 2.17 9.21 3.60
C ALA A 102 2.27 10.69 3.22
N VAL A 103 3.47 11.20 2.96
CA VAL A 103 3.70 12.61 2.58
C VAL A 103 2.99 12.98 1.27
N LEU A 104 3.01 12.10 0.26
CA LEU A 104 2.40 12.37 -1.05
C LEU A 104 0.89 12.07 -1.09
N TYR A 105 0.39 11.19 -0.22
CA TYR A 105 -1.05 10.94 -0.08
C TYR A 105 -1.78 12.11 0.59
N LEU A 106 -1.13 12.88 1.48
CA LEU A 106 -1.74 14.07 2.10
C LEU A 106 -2.24 15.12 1.09
N PRO A 107 -1.43 15.63 0.14
CA PRO A 107 -1.92 16.55 -0.88
C PRO A 107 -2.90 15.86 -1.84
N ALA A 108 -2.74 14.56 -2.11
CA ALA A 108 -3.68 13.81 -2.94
C ALA A 108 -5.09 13.76 -2.31
N ILE A 109 -5.18 13.55 -1.00
CA ILE A 109 -6.43 13.67 -0.22
C ILE A 109 -7.01 15.08 -0.37
N GLY A 110 -6.19 16.12 -0.20
CA GLY A 110 -6.62 17.51 -0.36
C GLY A 110 -7.25 17.78 -1.74
N VAL A 111 -6.63 17.29 -2.81
CA VAL A 111 -7.16 17.38 -4.17
C VAL A 111 -8.51 16.66 -4.29
N MET A 112 -8.64 15.45 -3.74
CA MET A 112 -9.87 14.67 -3.80
C MET A 112 -11.01 15.32 -3.01
N ILE A 113 -10.73 15.84 -1.81
CA ILE A 113 -11.72 16.57 -1.00
C ILE A 113 -12.15 17.84 -1.73
N TYR A 114 -11.22 18.62 -2.28
CA TYR A 114 -11.52 19.82 -3.04
C TYR A 114 -12.42 19.53 -4.25
N LYS A 115 -12.11 18.47 -5.01
CA LYS A 115 -12.91 18.04 -6.16
C LYS A 115 -14.28 17.51 -5.74
N THR A 116 -14.38 16.87 -4.58
CA THR A 116 -15.65 16.41 -4.00
C THR A 116 -16.53 17.61 -3.62
N ASP A 117 -15.97 18.59 -2.92
CA ASP A 117 -16.65 19.81 -2.50
C ASP A 117 -17.13 20.63 -3.70
N ARG A 118 -16.26 20.84 -4.69
CA ARG A 118 -16.61 21.52 -5.95
C ARG A 118 -17.76 20.87 -6.70
N ASN A 119 -17.95 19.55 -6.56
CA ASN A 119 -19.00 18.79 -7.23
C ASN A 119 -20.21 18.51 -6.32
N SER A 120 -20.27 19.10 -5.12
CA SER A 120 -21.33 18.88 -4.13
C SER A 120 -22.72 19.32 -4.61
N TYR A 121 -22.80 20.26 -5.56
CA TYR A 121 -24.05 20.70 -6.19
C TYR A 121 -24.81 19.57 -6.90
N CYS A 122 -24.15 18.46 -7.22
CA CYS A 122 -24.80 17.27 -7.77
C CYS A 122 -25.60 16.46 -6.74
N ASN A 123 -25.50 16.78 -5.45
CA ASN A 123 -26.22 16.06 -4.38
C ASN A 123 -27.63 16.62 -4.14
N LEU A 124 -28.09 17.59 -4.95
CA LEU A 124 -29.48 18.04 -4.92
C LEU A 124 -30.40 16.97 -5.53
N GLU A 125 -31.53 16.67 -4.86
CA GLU A 125 -32.51 15.66 -5.28
C GLU A 125 -33.07 15.86 -6.71
N LEU A 126 -32.96 17.07 -7.24
CA LEU A 126 -33.43 17.43 -8.58
C LEU A 126 -32.44 17.10 -9.71
N TYR A 127 -31.18 16.77 -9.41
CA TYR A 127 -30.14 16.54 -10.42
C TYR A 127 -30.05 15.06 -10.82
N LYS A 128 -30.58 14.70 -12.00
CA LYS A 128 -30.64 13.32 -12.50
C LYS A 128 -29.48 12.90 -13.43
N HIS A 129 -28.52 13.78 -13.72
CA HIS A 129 -27.42 13.47 -14.62
C HIS A 129 -26.26 12.75 -13.90
N LEU A 130 -25.51 11.92 -14.64
CA LEU A 130 -24.35 11.19 -14.13
C LEU A 130 -23.33 12.20 -13.60
N CYS A 131 -23.06 12.18 -12.29
CA CYS A 131 -22.10 13.10 -11.67
C CYS A 131 -21.00 12.37 -10.92
N LEU A 132 -19.79 12.93 -11.03
CA LEU A 132 -18.57 12.40 -10.43
C LEU A 132 -18.47 12.63 -8.92
N TYR A 133 -19.45 13.27 -8.28
CA TYR A 133 -19.44 13.52 -6.83
C TYR A 133 -19.22 12.24 -6.02
N LYS A 134 -20.03 11.19 -6.27
CA LYS A 134 -19.92 9.91 -5.55
C LYS A 134 -18.58 9.22 -5.79
N VAL A 135 -18.03 9.37 -7.00
CA VAL A 135 -16.72 8.83 -7.39
C VAL A 135 -15.60 9.55 -6.62
N TYR A 136 -15.61 10.88 -6.61
CA TYR A 136 -14.61 11.67 -5.89
C TYR A 136 -14.70 11.49 -4.38
N LEU A 137 -15.91 11.36 -3.83
CA LEU A 137 -16.14 11.03 -2.43
C LEU A 137 -15.55 9.65 -2.08
N ALA A 138 -15.87 8.62 -2.86
CA ALA A 138 -15.34 7.28 -2.65
C ALA A 138 -13.81 7.26 -2.74
N ALA A 139 -13.24 7.91 -3.75
CA ALA A 139 -11.80 8.04 -3.91
C ALA A 139 -11.16 8.86 -2.77
N ALA A 140 -11.80 9.90 -2.24
CA ALA A 140 -11.33 10.61 -1.05
C ALA A 140 -11.28 9.67 0.17
N VAL A 141 -12.31 8.86 0.39
CA VAL A 141 -12.35 7.86 1.47
C VAL A 141 -11.23 6.84 1.31
N PHE A 142 -11.05 6.26 0.12
CA PHE A 142 -9.96 5.32 -0.12
C PHE A 142 -8.57 5.95 0.05
N ALA A 143 -8.38 7.20 -0.39
CA ALA A 143 -7.13 7.94 -0.18
C ALA A 143 -6.85 8.15 1.31
N CYS A 144 -7.85 8.52 2.11
CA CYS A 144 -7.74 8.65 3.57
C CYS A 144 -7.38 7.30 4.23
N LEU A 145 -8.09 6.22 3.90
CA LEU A 145 -7.82 4.88 4.44
C LEU A 145 -6.41 4.40 4.06
N CYS A 146 -5.98 4.67 2.83
CA CYS A 146 -4.64 4.32 2.36
C CYS A 146 -3.56 5.11 3.12
N CYS A 147 -3.75 6.42 3.29
CA CYS A 147 -2.85 7.26 4.08
C CYS A 147 -2.77 6.81 5.54
N LEU A 148 -3.90 6.48 6.18
CA LEU A 148 -3.92 5.93 7.53
C LEU A 148 -3.16 4.60 7.62
N ALA A 149 -3.33 3.71 6.65
CA ALA A 149 -2.60 2.44 6.60
C ALA A 149 -1.08 2.65 6.43
N TYR A 150 -0.64 3.63 5.64
CA TYR A 150 0.77 4.02 5.56
C TYR A 150 1.27 4.63 6.88
N LEU A 151 0.52 5.54 7.50
CA LEU A 151 0.89 6.14 8.78
C LEU A 151 1.01 5.10 9.90
N LEU A 152 0.10 4.11 9.97
CA LEU A 152 0.19 2.99 10.90
C LEU A 152 1.45 2.15 10.66
N SER A 153 1.84 1.95 9.40
CA SER A 153 3.09 1.26 9.04
C SER A 153 4.32 2.08 9.45
N VAL A 154 4.30 3.40 9.24
CA VAL A 154 5.37 4.31 9.65
C VAL A 154 5.54 4.30 11.16
N THR A 155 4.47 4.45 11.94
CA THR A 155 4.56 4.49 13.40
C THR A 155 5.06 3.16 13.94
N TYR A 156 4.54 2.04 13.44
CA TYR A 156 4.99 0.71 13.83
C TYR A 156 6.46 0.45 13.45
N GLY A 157 6.84 0.77 12.21
CA GLY A 157 8.21 0.62 11.72
C GLY A 157 9.21 1.52 12.45
N ALA A 158 8.83 2.76 12.76
CA ALA A 158 9.64 3.67 13.57
C ALA A 158 9.81 3.15 14.99
N CYS A 159 8.74 2.67 15.64
CA CYS A 159 8.82 2.05 16.97
C CYS A 159 9.78 0.85 17.00
N ARG A 160 9.72 -0.03 16.00
CA ARG A 160 10.63 -1.19 15.89
C ARG A 160 12.07 -0.76 15.66
N LYS A 161 12.30 0.22 14.78
CA LYS A 161 13.63 0.77 14.51
C LYS A 161 14.24 1.40 15.77
N CYS A 162 13.44 2.12 16.56
CA CYS A 162 13.86 2.67 17.86
C CYS A 162 14.21 1.58 18.88
N ARG A 163 13.64 0.38 18.77
CA ARG A 163 13.96 -0.80 19.62
C ARG A 163 15.17 -1.60 19.12
N GLY A 164 15.79 -1.20 18.00
CA GLY A 164 16.95 -1.89 17.44
C GLY A 164 16.62 -3.15 16.63
N GLU A 165 15.35 -3.41 16.32
CA GLU A 165 14.95 -4.54 15.49
C GLU A 165 15.25 -4.24 14.01
N GLN A 166 15.87 -5.19 13.30
CA GLN A 166 16.26 -5.03 11.88
C GLN A 166 15.40 -5.82 10.89
N THR A 167 14.58 -6.77 11.35
CA THR A 167 13.78 -7.64 10.48
C THR A 167 12.35 -7.15 10.34
N VAL A 168 11.77 -7.32 9.15
CA VAL A 168 10.34 -7.05 8.90
C VAL A 168 9.46 -8.19 9.44
N ILE A 169 9.99 -9.42 9.49
CA ILE A 169 9.39 -10.62 10.09
C ILE A 169 9.70 -10.70 11.59
#